data_AF-A0A7J0AI80-F1
#
_entry.id   AF-A0A7J0AI80-F1
#
_cell.length_a   1.000
_cell.length_b   1.000
_cell.length_c   1.000
_cell.angle_alpha   90.00
_cell.angle_beta   90.00
_cell.angle_gamma   90.00
#
_symmetry.space_group_name_H-M   'P 1'
#
loop_
_entity.id
_entity.type
_entity.pdbx_description
1 polymer ?
#
loop_
_entity_poly.entity_id
_entity_poly.type
_entity_poly.pdbx_seq_one_letter_code
_entity_poly.pdbx_strand_id
1 'polypeptide(L)'
;MTEIEKLEFLSPTQLCQLLGISRATIYRYFADNAITTVQFKGKTLIRRKDVDSLFEDGHKYLKRPKKKSEPITEFYTSKDVQEKYGISNSGLYEIAKRENWPKTQQRGKTLWSRKHVDAYFAKQQPSDEISEWYTAAEIQARYGMSLSAIYCLVSKEAIPKKKVGAATFYSKYHFDLAKGIAEPKEPEYYTYPEAMEKYGLTRDQLHHYLKYHNITRVKKGKYTHILRSELDNLLKSPEI
;
A
#
# COMPACT_ATOMS: atom_id res chain seq x y z
N MET A 1 36.22 4.02 35.04
CA MET A 1 35.20 3.23 34.34
C MET A 1 35.01 1.96 35.15
N THR A 2 33.82 1.70 35.69
CA THR A 2 33.54 0.45 36.40
C THR A 2 33.70 -0.71 35.43
N GLU A 3 34.52 -1.70 35.77
CA GLU A 3 34.65 -2.94 35.01
C GLU A 3 33.33 -3.72 35.08
N ILE A 4 32.43 -3.47 34.12
CA ILE A 4 31.09 -4.08 34.06
C ILE A 4 31.19 -5.62 34.04
N GLU A 5 32.28 -6.14 33.48
CA GLU A 5 32.58 -7.57 33.37
C GLU A 5 32.72 -8.29 34.72
N LYS A 6 33.05 -7.56 35.80
CA LYS A 6 33.23 -8.15 37.14
C LYS A 6 31.97 -8.08 38.02
N LEU A 7 30.89 -7.48 37.54
CA LEU A 7 29.66 -7.32 38.32
C LEU A 7 28.81 -8.60 38.26
N GLU A 8 28.45 -9.13 39.44
CA GLU A 8 27.56 -10.29 39.55
C GLU A 8 26.11 -9.95 39.15
N PHE A 9 25.67 -8.72 39.44
CA PHE A 9 24.34 -8.21 39.11
C PHE A 9 24.44 -7.01 38.16
N LEU A 10 23.70 -7.11 37.06
CA LEU A 10 23.67 -6.11 36.00
C LEU A 10 22.31 -5.42 35.98
N SER A 11 22.31 -4.12 35.74
CA SER A 11 21.11 -3.39 35.32
C SER A 11 20.87 -3.59 33.81
N PRO A 12 19.65 -3.36 33.30
CA PRO A 12 19.38 -3.45 31.86
C PRO A 12 20.31 -2.57 31.01
N THR A 13 20.70 -1.40 31.53
CA THR A 13 21.63 -0.49 30.86
C THR A 13 23.05 -1.05 30.78
N GLN A 14 23.54 -1.66 31.86
CA GLN A 14 24.84 -2.32 31.90
C GLN A 14 24.86 -3.56 31.01
N LEU A 15 23.76 -4.33 30.98
CA LEU A 15 23.61 -5.48 30.10
C LEU A 15 23.61 -5.07 28.61
N CYS A 16 23.02 -3.92 28.27
CA CYS A 16 23.10 -3.36 26.91
C CYS A 16 24.56 -3.08 26.50
N GLN A 17 25.31 -2.45 27.41
CA GLN A 17 26.73 -2.12 27.16
C GLN A 17 27.58 -3.38 27.03
N LEU A 18 27.30 -4.40 27.85
CA LEU A 18 28.04 -5.65 27.87
C LEU A 18 27.80 -6.52 26.62
N LEU A 19 26.55 -6.62 26.16
CA LEU A 19 26.17 -7.45 25.01
C LEU A 19 26.15 -6.68 23.68
N GLY A 20 26.29 -5.36 23.70
CA GLY A 20 26.22 -4.52 22.50
C GLY A 20 24.83 -4.48 21.85
N ILE A 21 23.75 -4.70 22.62
CA ILE A 21 22.37 -4.76 22.12
C ILE A 21 21.52 -3.60 22.65
N SER A 22 20.45 -3.25 21.92
CA SER A 22 19.55 -2.18 22.33
C SER A 22 18.69 -2.55 23.54
N ARG A 23 18.32 -1.55 24.36
CA ARG A 23 17.39 -1.73 25.49
C ARG A 23 16.09 -2.42 25.07
N ALA A 24 15.53 -2.07 23.92
CA ALA A 24 14.30 -2.67 23.41
C ALA A 24 14.46 -4.18 23.12
N THR A 25 15.63 -4.62 22.66
CA THR A 25 15.92 -6.05 22.47
C THR A 25 15.97 -6.76 23.81
N ILE A 26 16.66 -6.20 24.80
CA ILE A 26 16.74 -6.77 26.15
C ILE A 26 15.35 -6.94 26.78
N TYR A 27 14.50 -5.90 26.73
CA TYR A 27 13.15 -6.00 27.27
C TYR A 27 12.28 -7.04 26.55
N ARG A 28 12.52 -7.31 25.26
CA ARG A 28 11.86 -8.43 24.56
C ARG A 28 12.31 -9.78 25.12
N TYR A 29 13.61 -9.97 25.34
CA TYR A 29 14.10 -11.18 26.02
C TYR A 29 13.55 -11.34 27.44
N PHE A 30 13.29 -10.25 28.16
CA PHE A 30 12.63 -10.31 29.47
C PHE A 30 11.15 -10.71 29.35
N ALA A 31 10.43 -10.14 28.38
CA ALA A 31 9.03 -10.49 28.13
C ALA A 31 8.87 -11.95 27.68
N ASP A 32 9.81 -12.45 26.89
CA ASP A 32 9.87 -13.83 26.42
C ASP A 32 10.37 -14.81 27.51
N ASN A 33 10.69 -14.32 28.72
CA ASN A 33 11.31 -15.07 29.83
C ASN A 33 12.59 -15.82 29.43
N ALA A 34 13.30 -15.30 28.43
CA ALA A 34 14.50 -15.89 27.90
C ALA A 34 15.70 -15.72 28.84
N ILE A 35 15.77 -14.57 29.53
CA ILE A 35 16.73 -14.29 30.58
C ILE A 35 15.96 -14.22 31.89
N THR A 36 16.37 -14.99 32.88
CA THR A 36 15.82 -14.89 34.24
C THR A 36 16.13 -13.50 34.79
N THR A 37 15.08 -12.74 35.14
CA THR A 37 15.22 -11.38 35.66
C THR A 37 14.34 -11.15 36.87
N VAL A 38 14.78 -10.26 37.77
CA VAL A 38 14.01 -9.86 38.94
C VAL A 38 13.76 -8.37 38.91
N GLN A 39 12.48 -8.00 38.99
CA GLN A 39 12.05 -6.61 39.10
C GLN A 39 11.75 -6.27 40.56
N PHE A 40 12.56 -5.37 41.12
CA PHE A 40 12.31 -4.71 42.41
C PHE A 40 11.52 -3.41 42.18
N LYS A 41 10.96 -2.85 43.25
CA LYS A 41 10.29 -1.54 43.22
C LYS A 41 11.28 -0.45 42.84
N GLY A 42 11.31 -0.09 41.55
CA GLY A 42 12.18 0.95 40.98
C GLY A 42 13.48 0.46 40.34
N LYS A 43 13.78 -0.86 40.35
CA LYS A 43 15.03 -1.38 39.75
C LYS A 43 14.87 -2.79 39.22
N THR A 44 15.43 -3.07 38.05
CA THR A 44 15.55 -4.44 37.51
C THR A 44 16.99 -4.89 37.63
N LEU A 45 17.20 -6.11 38.13
CA LEU A 45 18.52 -6.73 38.22
C LEU A 45 18.51 -8.07 37.48
N ILE A 46 19.62 -8.34 36.80
CA ILE A 46 19.89 -9.57 36.06
C ILE A 46 21.17 -10.18 36.66
N ARG A 47 21.17 -11.48 36.95
CA ARG A 47 22.41 -12.17 37.35
C ARG A 47 23.25 -12.45 36.13
N ARG A 48 24.57 -12.27 36.24
CA ARG A 48 25.51 -12.60 35.16
C ARG A 48 25.39 -14.06 34.72
N LYS A 49 25.26 -14.98 35.68
CA LYS A 49 25.06 -16.41 35.42
C LYS A 49 23.85 -16.70 34.54
N ASP A 50 22.72 -16.02 34.75
CA ASP A 50 21.50 -16.23 33.95
C ASP A 50 21.66 -15.73 32.51
N VAL A 51 22.52 -14.72 32.29
CA VAL A 51 22.91 -14.24 30.96
C VAL A 51 23.82 -15.26 30.29
N ASP A 52 24.76 -15.85 31.02
CA ASP A 52 25.68 -16.85 30.48
C ASP A 52 24.92 -18.15 30.14
N SER A 53 23.97 -18.56 30.98
CA SER A 53 23.04 -19.66 30.72
C SER A 53 22.21 -19.45 29.45
N LEU A 54 21.93 -18.20 29.03
CA LEU A 54 21.27 -17.92 27.74
C LEU A 54 22.06 -18.51 26.55
N PHE A 55 23.40 -18.44 26.63
CA PHE A 55 24.31 -18.96 25.61
C PHE A 55 24.55 -20.46 25.75
N GLU A 56 24.53 -21.00 26.97
CA GLU A 56 24.72 -22.43 27.24
C GLU A 56 23.45 -23.26 26.96
N ASP A 57 22.31 -22.85 27.50
CA ASP A 57 21.01 -23.56 27.40
C ASP A 57 20.31 -23.31 26.05
N GLY A 58 20.85 -22.40 25.24
CA GLY A 58 20.55 -22.33 23.83
C GLY A 58 19.21 -21.67 23.53
N HIS A 59 19.14 -20.35 23.74
CA HIS A 59 18.29 -19.49 22.90
C HIS A 59 18.83 -19.51 21.47
N LYS A 60 18.69 -20.68 20.83
CA LYS A 60 19.20 -20.97 19.50
C LYS A 60 18.50 -20.05 18.53
N TYR A 61 19.28 -19.56 17.57
CA TYR A 61 18.75 -18.74 16.49
C TYR A 61 17.62 -19.48 15.76
N LEU A 62 16.38 -19.05 16.00
CA LEU A 62 15.23 -19.50 15.24
C LEU A 62 15.24 -18.74 13.91
N LYS A 63 15.70 -19.42 12.86
CA LYS A 63 15.56 -18.90 11.49
C LYS A 63 14.09 -18.61 11.25
N ARG A 64 13.76 -17.34 11.01
CA ARG A 64 12.39 -16.93 10.72
C ARG A 64 11.85 -17.81 9.58
N PRO A 65 10.76 -18.57 9.77
CA PRO A 65 10.21 -19.37 8.71
C PRO A 65 9.83 -18.43 7.56
N LYS A 66 10.20 -18.78 6.33
CA LYS A 66 9.68 -18.05 5.17
C LYS A 66 8.16 -18.20 5.18
N LYS A 67 7.45 -17.07 5.08
CA LYS A 67 5.99 -17.08 4.91
C LYS A 67 5.68 -17.92 3.66
N LYS A 68 5.01 -19.04 3.82
CA LYS A 68 4.57 -19.86 2.69
C LYS A 68 3.56 -19.04 1.89
N SER A 69 3.81 -18.82 0.61
CA SER A 69 2.83 -18.21 -0.28
C SER A 69 1.68 -19.18 -0.49
N GLU A 70 0.46 -18.66 -0.53
CA GLU A 70 -0.73 -19.44 -0.91
C GLU A 70 -0.51 -20.06 -2.30
N PRO A 71 -0.91 -21.33 -2.51
CA PRO A 71 -0.83 -21.95 -3.81
C PRO A 71 -1.75 -21.21 -4.79
N ILE A 72 -1.24 -20.89 -5.97
CA ILE A 72 -2.02 -20.26 -7.03
C ILE A 72 -2.82 -21.35 -7.72
N THR A 73 -4.13 -21.38 -7.50
CA THR A 73 -5.05 -22.38 -8.08
C THR A 73 -5.63 -21.93 -9.41
N GLU A 74 -5.78 -20.62 -9.62
CA GLU A 74 -6.48 -20.06 -10.77
C GLU A 74 -5.52 -19.41 -11.76
N PHE A 75 -5.60 -19.88 -13.01
CA PHE A 75 -4.79 -19.39 -14.11
C PHE A 75 -5.63 -19.00 -15.33
N TYR A 76 -5.17 -17.99 -16.06
CA TYR A 76 -5.62 -17.68 -17.41
C TYR A 76 -4.64 -18.23 -18.45
N THR A 77 -5.16 -18.66 -19.59
CA THR A 77 -4.32 -18.87 -20.76
C THR A 77 -3.95 -17.52 -21.38
N SER A 78 -2.86 -17.49 -22.15
CA SER A 78 -2.46 -16.28 -22.86
C SER A 78 -3.53 -15.77 -23.83
N LYS A 79 -4.43 -16.64 -24.33
CA LYS A 79 -5.55 -16.23 -25.20
C LYS A 79 -6.66 -15.57 -24.39
N ASP A 80 -7.04 -16.14 -23.24
CA ASP A 80 -8.08 -15.58 -22.39
C ASP A 80 -7.74 -14.15 -21.95
N VAL A 81 -6.48 -13.87 -21.64
CA VAL A 81 -6.03 -12.52 -21.27
C VAL A 81 -6.11 -11.56 -22.46
N GLN A 82 -5.77 -12.01 -23.67
CA GLN A 82 -5.87 -11.19 -24.88
C GLN A 82 -7.33 -10.84 -25.21
N GLU A 83 -8.23 -11.82 -25.11
CA GLU A 83 -9.65 -11.64 -25.38
C GLU A 83 -10.33 -10.76 -24.31
N LYS A 84 -10.02 -10.99 -23.02
CA LYS A 84 -10.61 -10.25 -21.90
C LYS A 84 -10.14 -8.79 -21.84
N TYR A 85 -8.87 -8.51 -22.13
CA TYR A 85 -8.26 -7.18 -21.93
C TYR A 85 -7.86 -6.47 -23.23
N GLY A 86 -8.05 -7.08 -24.40
CA GLY A 86 -7.73 -6.47 -25.69
C GLY A 86 -6.25 -6.13 -25.87
N ILE A 87 -5.35 -6.89 -25.23
CA ILE A 87 -3.89 -6.69 -25.31
C ILE A 87 -3.29 -7.59 -26.40
N SER A 88 -2.14 -7.18 -26.94
CA SER A 88 -1.35 -8.03 -27.83
C SER A 88 -0.57 -9.09 -27.05
N ASN A 89 -0.28 -10.22 -27.68
CA ASN A 89 0.51 -11.28 -27.04
C ASN A 89 1.89 -10.77 -26.58
N SER A 90 2.61 -10.01 -27.42
CA SER A 90 3.89 -9.41 -27.02
C SER A 90 3.74 -8.46 -25.83
N GLY A 91 2.70 -7.62 -25.82
CA GLY A 91 2.39 -6.75 -24.69
C GLY A 91 2.15 -7.52 -23.38
N LEU A 92 1.43 -8.65 -23.44
CA LEU A 92 1.23 -9.53 -22.29
C LEU A 92 2.56 -10.00 -21.70
N TYR A 93 3.49 -10.48 -22.53
CA TYR A 93 4.78 -10.98 -22.05
C TYR A 93 5.66 -9.87 -21.45
N GLU A 94 5.67 -8.68 -22.03
CA GLU A 94 6.41 -7.54 -21.49
C GLU A 94 5.85 -7.09 -20.14
N ILE A 95 4.52 -7.01 -20.02
CA ILE A 95 3.85 -6.68 -18.75
C ILE A 95 4.16 -7.75 -17.71
N ALA A 96 3.96 -9.02 -18.05
CA ALA A 96 4.20 -10.12 -17.12
C ALA A 96 5.66 -10.20 -16.64
N LYS A 97 6.62 -9.86 -17.51
CA LYS A 97 8.05 -9.76 -17.15
C LYS A 97 8.31 -8.59 -16.22
N ARG A 98 7.75 -7.41 -16.50
CA ARG A 98 7.94 -6.21 -15.67
C ARG A 98 7.33 -6.36 -14.27
N GLU A 99 6.13 -6.95 -14.20
CA GLU A 99 5.39 -7.15 -12.95
C GLU A 99 5.72 -8.48 -12.24
N ASN A 100 6.61 -9.29 -12.83
CA ASN A 100 7.03 -10.59 -12.32
C ASN A 100 5.86 -11.55 -12.03
N TRP A 101 4.92 -11.67 -12.97
CA TRP A 101 3.76 -12.54 -12.79
C TRP A 101 4.13 -14.02 -12.75
N PRO A 102 3.61 -14.78 -11.77
CA PRO A 102 3.77 -16.22 -11.74
C PRO A 102 3.19 -16.86 -12.99
N LYS A 103 4.00 -17.68 -13.66
CA LYS A 103 3.62 -18.43 -14.86
C LYS A 103 3.86 -19.93 -14.70
N THR A 104 2.96 -20.71 -15.27
CA THR A 104 3.08 -22.16 -15.37
C THR A 104 2.94 -22.56 -16.84
N GLN A 105 3.62 -23.62 -17.27
CA GLN A 105 3.43 -24.17 -18.62
C GLN A 105 2.67 -25.49 -18.52
N GLN A 106 1.58 -25.61 -19.27
CA GLN A 106 0.81 -26.85 -19.38
C GLN A 106 0.56 -27.16 -20.85
N ARG A 107 1.01 -28.33 -21.33
CA ARG A 107 0.81 -28.79 -22.71
C ARG A 107 1.22 -27.74 -23.77
N GLY A 108 2.38 -27.08 -23.57
CA GLY A 108 2.90 -26.05 -24.48
C GLY A 108 2.19 -24.69 -24.42
N LYS A 109 1.17 -24.53 -23.57
CA LYS A 109 0.50 -23.24 -23.33
C LYS A 109 1.03 -22.58 -22.06
N THR A 110 1.32 -21.29 -22.13
CA THR A 110 1.67 -20.47 -20.96
C THR A 110 0.40 -20.03 -20.24
N LEU A 111 0.35 -20.37 -18.95
CA LEU A 111 -0.68 -20.03 -17.99
C LEU A 111 -0.19 -18.94 -17.04
N TRP A 112 -1.02 -17.95 -16.78
CA TRP A 112 -0.73 -16.77 -15.95
C TRP A 112 -1.64 -16.74 -14.74
N SER A 113 -1.12 -16.37 -13.57
CA SER A 113 -1.96 -16.26 -12.36
C SER A 113 -3.10 -15.25 -12.55
N ARG A 114 -4.36 -15.71 -12.43
CA ARG A 114 -5.55 -14.88 -12.59
C ARG A 114 -5.53 -13.67 -11.66
N LYS A 115 -5.23 -13.88 -10.37
CA LYS A 115 -5.12 -12.83 -9.35
C LYS A 115 -4.18 -11.69 -9.74
N HIS A 116 -3.02 -12.01 -10.34
CA HIS A 116 -2.02 -11.01 -10.71
C HIS A 116 -2.44 -10.23 -11.96
N VAL A 117 -3.04 -10.92 -12.93
CA VAL A 117 -3.58 -10.31 -14.15
C VAL A 117 -4.71 -9.34 -13.77
N ASP A 118 -5.73 -9.81 -13.04
CA ASP A 118 -6.89 -9.01 -12.67
C ASP A 118 -6.48 -7.79 -11.83
N ALA A 119 -5.61 -7.97 -10.83
CA ALA A 119 -5.14 -6.89 -9.98
C ALA A 119 -4.35 -5.82 -10.75
N TYR A 120 -3.63 -6.20 -11.80
CA TYR A 120 -2.92 -5.23 -12.63
C TYR A 120 -3.87 -4.40 -13.49
N PHE A 121 -4.83 -5.03 -14.14
CA PHE A 121 -5.78 -4.31 -14.99
C PHE A 121 -6.77 -3.47 -14.17
N ALA A 122 -7.17 -3.93 -12.99
CA ALA A 122 -7.99 -3.15 -12.06
C ALA A 122 -7.31 -1.84 -11.64
N LYS A 123 -5.98 -1.84 -11.43
CA LYS A 123 -5.22 -0.61 -11.12
C LYS A 123 -5.17 0.39 -12.28
N GLN A 124 -5.37 -0.06 -13.52
CA GLN A 124 -5.30 0.78 -14.72
C GLN A 124 -6.66 1.28 -15.19
N GLN A 125 -7.74 0.71 -14.66
CA GLN A 125 -9.08 1.12 -15.03
C GLN A 125 -9.29 2.56 -14.54
N PRO A 126 -9.72 3.48 -15.43
CA PRO A 126 -10.04 4.83 -15.02
C PRO A 126 -11.12 4.82 -13.93
N SER A 127 -11.09 5.79 -13.02
CA SER A 127 -12.18 5.98 -12.06
C SER A 127 -13.52 6.11 -12.79
N ASP A 128 -14.55 5.40 -12.32
CA ASP A 128 -15.91 5.42 -12.88
C ASP A 128 -16.55 6.82 -12.90
N GLU A 129 -15.95 7.78 -12.19
CA GLU A 129 -16.34 9.19 -12.19
C GLU A 129 -16.12 9.90 -13.54
N ILE A 130 -15.31 9.32 -14.44
CA ILE A 130 -14.99 9.93 -15.75
C ILE A 130 -15.99 9.46 -16.81
N SER A 131 -17.08 10.21 -16.96
CA SER A 131 -18.10 9.96 -17.99
C SER A 131 -17.66 10.41 -19.40
N GLU A 132 -16.92 11.51 -19.49
CA GLU A 132 -16.61 12.14 -20.77
C GLU A 132 -15.15 11.97 -21.22
N TRP A 133 -15.00 11.62 -22.50
CA TRP A 133 -13.71 11.30 -23.11
C TRP A 133 -13.51 12.05 -24.43
N TYR A 134 -12.29 12.53 -24.70
CA TYR A 134 -11.86 13.03 -26.00
C TYR A 134 -11.06 11.98 -26.76
N THR A 135 -11.15 12.02 -28.09
CA THR A 135 -10.14 11.41 -28.97
C THR A 135 -8.97 12.36 -29.22
N ALA A 136 -7.82 11.82 -29.61
CA ALA A 136 -6.68 12.67 -30.01
C ALA A 136 -7.07 13.65 -31.14
N ALA A 137 -7.85 13.20 -32.12
CA ALA A 137 -8.32 14.02 -33.24
C ALA A 137 -9.23 15.19 -32.77
N GLU A 138 -10.14 14.93 -31.82
CA GLU A 138 -10.97 15.99 -31.22
C GLU A 138 -10.13 17.03 -30.48
N ILE A 139 -9.10 16.59 -29.74
CA ILE A 139 -8.19 17.51 -29.05
C ILE A 139 -7.41 18.36 -30.05
N GLN A 140 -6.94 17.76 -31.15
CA GLN A 140 -6.26 18.51 -32.22
C GLN A 140 -7.19 19.56 -32.83
N ALA A 141 -8.43 19.20 -33.16
CA ALA A 141 -9.40 20.12 -33.74
C ALA A 141 -9.82 21.24 -32.79
N ARG A 142 -10.03 20.92 -31.51
CA ARG A 142 -10.51 21.88 -30.50
C ARG A 142 -9.42 22.83 -30.01
N TYR A 143 -8.20 22.32 -29.79
CA TYR A 143 -7.12 23.06 -29.15
C TYR A 143 -5.98 23.45 -30.09
N GLY A 144 -6.04 23.06 -31.37
CA GLY A 144 -4.98 23.31 -32.34
C GLY A 144 -3.64 22.67 -31.97
N MET A 145 -3.65 21.64 -31.11
CA MET A 145 -2.43 21.01 -30.61
C MET A 145 -1.90 19.96 -31.60
N SER A 146 -0.58 19.78 -31.64
CA SER A 146 0.02 18.63 -32.32
C SER A 146 -0.15 17.35 -31.48
N LEU A 147 -0.16 16.19 -32.13
CA LEU A 147 -0.17 14.88 -31.44
C LEU A 147 0.93 14.75 -30.39
N SER A 148 2.14 15.24 -30.69
CA SER A 148 3.26 15.20 -29.74
C SER A 148 3.02 16.05 -28.50
N ALA A 149 2.43 17.24 -28.67
CA ALA A 149 2.08 18.12 -27.56
C ALA A 149 1.00 17.50 -26.66
N ILE A 150 0.02 16.81 -27.27
CA ILE A 150 -1.03 16.09 -26.54
C ILE A 150 -0.39 14.99 -25.68
N TYR A 151 0.48 14.16 -26.27
CA TYR A 151 1.13 13.07 -25.53
C TYR A 151 2.04 13.56 -24.41
N CYS A 152 2.77 14.65 -24.65
CA CYS A 152 3.61 15.28 -23.63
C CYS A 152 2.76 15.79 -22.46
N LEU A 153 1.66 16.50 -22.73
CA LEU A 153 0.77 17.02 -21.70
C LEU A 153 0.11 15.89 -20.90
N VAL A 154 -0.41 14.87 -21.58
CA VAL A 154 -1.03 13.70 -20.94
C VAL A 154 -0.05 12.99 -20.02
N SER A 155 1.21 12.83 -20.45
CA SER A 155 2.24 12.20 -19.64
C SER A 155 2.65 13.07 -18.44
N LYS A 156 2.75 14.39 -18.63
CA LYS A 156 3.19 15.33 -17.60
C LYS A 156 2.14 15.47 -16.49
N GLU A 157 0.88 15.63 -16.86
CA GLU A 157 -0.23 15.84 -15.93
C GLU A 157 -0.91 14.54 -15.49
N ALA A 158 -0.32 13.38 -15.86
CA ALA A 158 -0.85 12.04 -15.56
C ALA A 158 -2.35 11.88 -15.89
N ILE A 159 -2.79 12.43 -17.03
CA ILE A 159 -4.21 12.46 -17.42
C ILE A 159 -4.71 11.03 -17.61
N PRO A 160 -5.83 10.64 -16.94
CA PRO A 160 -6.44 9.34 -17.13
C PRO A 160 -6.76 9.08 -18.60
N LYS A 161 -6.34 7.91 -19.08
CA LYS A 161 -6.53 7.46 -20.46
C LYS A 161 -7.12 6.06 -20.47
N LYS A 162 -8.00 5.79 -21.43
CA LYS A 162 -8.50 4.45 -21.72
C LYS A 162 -8.23 4.08 -23.16
N LYS A 163 -7.99 2.80 -23.40
CA LYS A 163 -7.82 2.25 -24.74
C LYS A 163 -9.04 1.42 -25.08
N VAL A 164 -9.72 1.77 -26.17
CA VAL A 164 -10.85 1.00 -26.70
C VAL A 164 -10.52 0.66 -28.14
N GLY A 165 -10.20 -0.62 -28.40
CA GLY A 165 -9.68 -1.06 -29.70
C GLY A 165 -8.33 -0.42 -30.03
N ALA A 166 -8.23 0.18 -31.22
CA ALA A 166 -7.03 0.90 -31.67
C ALA A 166 -6.97 2.36 -31.17
N ALA A 167 -8.10 2.93 -30.76
CA ALA A 167 -8.20 4.33 -30.36
C ALA A 167 -7.87 4.52 -28.87
N THR A 168 -7.16 5.62 -28.57
CA THR A 168 -6.89 6.07 -27.20
C THR A 168 -7.75 7.29 -26.90
N PHE A 169 -8.39 7.24 -25.73
CA PHE A 169 -9.30 8.26 -25.24
C PHE A 169 -8.70 8.89 -23.98
N TYR A 170 -8.87 10.20 -23.84
CA TYR A 170 -8.39 10.98 -22.69
C TYR A 170 -9.56 11.62 -21.97
N SER A 171 -9.49 11.71 -20.63
CA SER A 171 -10.55 12.37 -19.84
C SER A 171 -10.70 13.83 -20.26
N LYS A 172 -11.93 14.26 -20.61
CA LYS A 172 -12.17 15.66 -21.00
C LYS A 172 -11.89 16.62 -19.86
N TYR A 173 -12.45 16.34 -18.68
CA TYR A 173 -12.31 17.18 -17.51
C TYR A 173 -10.85 17.41 -17.12
N HIS A 174 -10.06 16.33 -17.02
CA HIS A 174 -8.64 16.46 -16.65
C HIS A 174 -7.81 17.14 -17.74
N PHE A 175 -8.17 16.96 -19.01
CA PHE A 175 -7.50 17.66 -20.11
C PHE A 175 -7.81 19.17 -20.11
N ASP A 176 -9.08 19.53 -19.91
CA ASP A 176 -9.53 20.92 -19.86
C ASP A 176 -8.99 21.63 -18.62
N LEU A 177 -8.84 20.91 -17.50
CA LEU A 177 -8.16 21.37 -16.28
C LEU A 177 -6.67 21.65 -16.55
N ALA A 178 -5.97 20.72 -17.22
CA ALA A 178 -4.56 20.90 -17.59
C ALA A 178 -4.35 22.07 -18.56
N LYS A 179 -5.36 22.43 -19.35
CA LYS A 179 -5.36 23.62 -20.22
C LYS A 179 -5.76 24.92 -19.51
N GLY A 180 -6.22 24.85 -18.26
CA GLY A 180 -6.70 25.99 -17.48
C GLY A 180 -8.08 26.52 -17.92
N ILE A 181 -8.87 25.68 -18.59
CA ILE A 181 -10.20 26.04 -19.11
C ILE A 181 -11.30 25.59 -18.14
N ALA A 182 -11.11 24.43 -17.50
CA ALA A 182 -12.00 23.95 -16.46
C ALA A 182 -11.53 24.46 -15.09
N GLU A 183 -12.47 24.94 -14.28
CA GLU A 183 -12.20 25.21 -12.87
C GLU A 183 -11.97 23.89 -12.12
N PRO A 184 -10.99 23.82 -11.19
CA PRO A 184 -10.83 22.66 -10.34
C PRO A 184 -12.13 22.44 -9.56
N LYS A 185 -12.76 21.27 -9.72
CA LYS A 185 -13.90 20.88 -8.88
C LYS A 185 -13.50 21.06 -7.43
N GLU A 186 -14.22 21.90 -6.70
CA GLU A 186 -13.91 22.14 -5.30
C GLU A 186 -13.88 20.81 -4.55
N PRO A 187 -12.85 20.54 -3.73
CA PRO A 187 -12.81 19.32 -2.96
C PRO A 187 -14.06 19.26 -2.08
N GLU A 188 -14.91 18.28 -2.37
CA GLU A 188 -16.10 18.08 -1.56
C GLU A 188 -15.67 17.51 -0.21
N TYR A 189 -16.22 18.04 0.87
CA TYR A 189 -15.96 17.55 2.22
C TYR A 189 -17.24 17.02 2.88
N TYR A 190 -17.12 16.01 3.74
CA TYR A 190 -18.15 15.67 4.70
C TYR A 190 -17.89 16.38 6.02
N THR A 191 -18.97 16.77 6.69
CA THR A 191 -18.93 16.98 8.14
C THR A 191 -18.98 15.64 8.87
N TYR A 192 -18.60 15.63 10.15
CA TYR A 192 -18.68 14.41 10.96
C TYR A 192 -20.10 13.79 10.98
N PRO A 193 -21.18 14.56 11.19
CA PRO A 193 -22.54 14.01 11.15
C PRO A 193 -22.91 13.38 9.80
N GLU A 194 -22.60 14.05 8.68
CA GLU A 194 -22.86 13.54 7.33
C GLU A 194 -22.11 12.23 7.05
N ALA A 195 -20.84 12.15 7.46
CA ALA A 195 -20.03 10.94 7.31
C ALA A 195 -20.55 9.78 8.18
N MET A 196 -21.05 10.08 9.39
CA MET A 196 -21.65 9.08 10.27
C MET A 196 -22.96 8.53 9.70
N GLU A 197 -23.81 9.40 9.15
CA GLU A 197 -25.09 9.02 8.55
C GLU A 197 -24.90 8.18 7.29
N LYS A 198 -23.99 8.60 6.39
CA LYS A 198 -23.74 7.89 5.12
C LYS A 198 -23.19 6.46 5.33
N TYR A 199 -22.29 6.29 6.29
CA TYR A 199 -21.58 5.02 6.50
C TYR A 199 -22.09 4.21 7.70
N GLY A 200 -23.09 4.70 8.43
CA GLY A 200 -23.59 4.06 9.65
C GLY A 200 -22.53 3.88 10.74
N LEU A 201 -21.50 4.75 10.75
CA LEU A 201 -20.36 4.65 11.67
C LEU A 201 -20.59 5.50 12.92
N THR A 202 -20.13 4.99 14.07
CA THR A 202 -20.05 5.81 15.28
C THR A 202 -18.94 6.85 15.17
N ARG A 203 -19.04 7.93 15.95
CA ARG A 203 -18.04 9.00 15.97
C ARG A 203 -16.63 8.48 16.27
N ASP A 204 -16.50 7.54 17.19
CA ASP A 204 -15.21 6.98 17.61
C ASP A 204 -14.61 6.08 16.53
N GLN A 205 -15.42 5.26 15.85
CA GLN A 205 -14.98 4.48 14.70
C GLN A 205 -14.47 5.38 13.57
N LEU A 206 -15.24 6.41 13.22
CA LEU A 206 -14.82 7.39 12.22
C LEU A 206 -13.52 8.08 12.64
N HIS A 207 -13.40 8.49 13.90
CA HIS A 207 -12.17 9.12 14.40
C HIS A 207 -10.95 8.20 14.38
N HIS A 208 -11.15 6.90 14.67
CA HIS A 208 -10.11 5.88 14.56
C HIS A 208 -9.63 5.73 13.11
N TYR A 209 -10.55 5.57 12.15
CA TYR A 209 -10.21 5.42 10.73
C TYR A 209 -9.48 6.64 10.19
N LEU A 210 -9.95 7.85 10.50
CA LEU A 210 -9.31 9.10 10.09
C LEU A 210 -7.87 9.21 10.62
N LYS A 211 -7.62 8.74 11.86
CA LYS A 211 -6.29 8.76 12.47
C LYS A 211 -5.38 7.68 11.90
N TYR A 212 -5.90 6.48 11.66
CA TYR A 212 -5.11 5.32 11.22
C TYR A 212 -4.75 5.39 9.73
N HIS A 213 -5.67 5.88 8.89
CA HIS A 213 -5.47 6.00 7.44
C HIS A 213 -4.99 7.39 7.00
N ASN A 214 -4.65 8.27 7.95
CA ASN A 214 -4.13 9.63 7.69
C ASN A 214 -5.00 10.45 6.70
N ILE A 215 -6.33 10.35 6.82
CA ILE A 215 -7.26 11.06 5.92
C ILE A 215 -7.12 12.58 6.12
N THR A 216 -7.12 13.30 5.00
CA THR A 216 -7.04 14.75 4.91
C THR A 216 -8.24 15.40 5.57
N ARG A 217 -7.96 16.28 6.55
CA ARG A 217 -8.96 17.00 7.34
C ARG A 217 -8.66 18.49 7.33
N VAL A 218 -9.68 19.29 7.04
CA VAL A 218 -9.58 20.76 7.07
C VAL A 218 -10.51 21.29 8.15
N LYS A 219 -9.98 22.10 9.06
CA LYS A 219 -10.82 22.76 10.07
C LYS A 219 -11.36 24.06 9.46
N LYS A 220 -12.69 24.13 9.24
CA LYS A 220 -13.38 25.37 8.84
C LYS A 220 -14.25 25.81 10.02
N GLY A 221 -13.75 26.76 10.81
CA GLY A 221 -14.42 27.27 12.01
C GLY A 221 -14.59 26.21 13.11
N LYS A 222 -15.83 25.98 13.53
CA LYS A 222 -16.20 24.99 14.58
C LYS A 222 -16.16 23.54 14.06
N TYR A 223 -16.29 23.33 12.75
CA TYR A 223 -16.46 22.01 12.17
C TYR A 223 -15.18 21.52 11.47
N THR A 224 -14.85 20.25 11.71
CA THR A 224 -13.81 19.53 10.98
C THR A 224 -14.45 18.90 9.74
N HIS A 225 -13.89 19.24 8.58
CA HIS A 225 -14.32 18.78 7.27
C HIS A 225 -13.36 17.67 6.82
N ILE A 226 -13.93 16.54 6.42
CA ILE A 226 -13.22 15.33 5.99
C ILE A 226 -13.32 15.25 4.48
N LEU A 227 -12.22 15.00 3.78
CA LEU A 227 -12.25 14.90 2.32
C LEU A 227 -13.12 13.72 1.86
N ARG A 228 -14.16 13.98 1.05
CA ARG A 228 -15.14 12.95 0.65
C ARG A 228 -14.49 11.80 -0.11
N SER A 229 -13.65 12.12 -1.10
CA SER A 229 -13.02 11.13 -1.98
C SER A 229 -12.14 10.12 -1.23
N GLU A 230 -11.38 10.57 -0.24
CA GLU A 230 -10.53 9.69 0.58
C GLU A 230 -11.35 8.82 1.53
N LEU A 231 -12.37 9.38 2.18
CA LEU A 231 -13.25 8.61 3.07
C LEU A 231 -14.05 7.57 2.28
N ASP A 232 -14.60 7.97 1.13
CA ASP A 232 -15.36 7.11 0.25
C ASP A 232 -14.46 5.97 -0.28
N ASN A 233 -13.23 6.25 -0.71
CA ASN A 233 -12.31 5.20 -1.16
C ASN A 233 -11.89 4.24 -0.04
N LEU A 234 -11.79 4.72 1.21
CA LEU A 234 -11.49 3.85 2.35
C LEU A 234 -12.67 2.92 2.70
N LEU A 235 -13.89 3.45 2.63
CA LEU A 235 -15.10 2.77 3.08
C LEU A 235 -15.91 2.15 1.94
N LYS A 236 -15.43 2.23 0.69
CA LYS A 236 -15.95 1.44 -0.43
C LYS A 236 -15.91 -0.03 -0.01
N SER A 237 -17.09 -0.64 0.12
CA SER A 237 -17.20 -2.06 0.39
C SER A 237 -16.40 -2.84 -0.65
N PRO A 238 -15.62 -3.86 -0.28
CA PRO A 238 -15.17 -4.83 -1.26
C PRO A 238 -16.42 -5.42 -1.90
N GLU A 239 -16.57 -5.27 -3.22
CA GLU A 239 -17.57 -6.05 -3.97
C GLU A 239 -17.24 -7.53 -3.70
N ILE A 240 -18.19 -8.22 -3.05
CA ILE A 240 -18.16 -9.67 -2.81
C ILE A 240 -18.77 -10.36 -4.03
#